data_AF-A0A067C059-F1
#
_entry.id   AF-A0A067C059-F1
#
_cell.length_a   1.000
_cell.length_b   1.000
_cell.length_c   1.000
_cell.angle_alpha   90.00
_cell.angle_beta   90.00
_cell.angle_gamma   90.00
#
_symmetry.space_group_name_H-M   'P 1'
#
loop_
_entity.id
_entity.type
_entity.pdbx_description
1 polymer ?
#
loop_
_entity_poly.entity_id
_entity_poly.type
_entity_poly.pdbx_seq_one_letter_code
_entity_poly.pdbx_strand_id
1 'polypeptide(L)' 'MTLGPQLLNAALNGRIDDVQHLLKEGADVHWTNENGVTPLLVAAFNGHDIVVKTLLGANAA' A
#
# COMPACT_ATOMS: atom_id res chain seq x y z
N MET A 1 9.48 -13.74 -4.61
CA MET A 1 8.83 -13.14 -3.41
C MET A 1 7.83 -12.11 -3.91
N THR A 2 6.58 -12.17 -3.47
CA THR A 2 5.59 -11.15 -3.86
C THR A 2 5.65 -9.99 -2.86
N LEU A 3 5.81 -8.76 -3.36
CA LEU A 3 5.87 -7.55 -2.54
C LEU A 3 4.46 -7.06 -2.12
N GLY A 4 3.41 -7.56 -2.76
CA GLY A 4 2.01 -7.20 -2.50
C GLY A 4 1.56 -7.36 -1.03
N PRO A 5 1.73 -8.54 -0.41
CA PRO A 5 1.40 -8.72 1.00
C PRO A 5 2.19 -7.78 1.94
N GLN A 6 3.43 -7.43 1.56
CA GLN A 6 4.26 -6.51 2.33
C GLN A 6 3.74 -5.08 2.20
N LEU A 7 3.36 -4.66 0.99
CA LEU A 7 2.77 -3.35 0.74
C LEU A 7 1.44 -3.19 1.48
N LEU A 8 0.60 -4.22 1.47
CA LEU A 8 -0.65 -4.24 2.24
C LEU A 8 -0.38 -4.07 3.74
N ASN A 9 0.56 -4.82 4.31
CA ASN A 9 0.90 -4.73 5.73
C ASN A 9 1.53 -3.38 6.09
N ALA A 10 2.38 -2.81 5.23
CA ALA A 10 2.97 -1.48 5.45
C ALA A 10 1.88 -0.39 5.43
N ALA A 11 0.94 -0.49 4.48
CA ALA A 11 -0.17 0.43 4.36
C ALA A 11 -1.16 0.35 5.53
N LEU A 12 -1.47 -0.86 5.99
CA LEU A 12 -2.32 -1.10 7.17
C LEU A 12 -1.77 -0.41 8.44
N ASN A 13 -0.44 -0.44 8.61
CA ASN A 13 0.23 0.09 9.80
C ASN A 13 0.74 1.54 9.62
N GLY A 14 0.48 2.19 8.49
CA GLY A 14 0.93 3.56 8.24
C GLY A 14 2.45 3.73 8.10
N ARG A 15 3.18 2.66 7.78
CA ARG A 15 4.66 2.68 7.69
C ARG A 15 5.11 3.28 6.35
N ILE A 16 5.21 4.60 6.31
CA ILE A 16 5.48 5.33 5.06
C ILE A 16 6.82 4.97 4.41
N ASP A 17 7.88 4.79 5.19
CA ASP A 17 9.21 4.45 4.65
C ASP A 17 9.18 3.08 3.96
N ASP A 18 8.49 2.10 4.55
CA ASP A 18 8.28 0.79 3.97
C ASP A 18 7.46 0.87 2.69
N VAL A 19 6.38 1.66 2.68
CA VAL A 19 5.54 1.86 1.49
C VAL A 19 6.37 2.40 0.33
N GLN A 20 7.17 3.45 0.56
CA GLN A 20 8.02 4.04 -0.47
C GLN A 20 9.11 3.08 -0.95
N HIS A 21 9.74 2.35 -0.03
CA HIS A 21 10.75 1.34 -0.36
C HIS A 21 10.16 0.22 -1.21
N LEU A 22 9.01 -0.33 -0.82
CA LEU A 22 8.34 -1.42 -1.55
C LEU A 22 7.88 -0.99 -2.94
N LEU A 23 7.33 0.23 -3.08
CA LEU A 23 6.99 0.78 -4.40
C LEU A 23 8.23 0.93 -5.29
N LYS A 24 9.37 1.36 -4.73
CA LYS A 24 10.64 1.46 -5.46
C LYS A 24 11.16 0.08 -5.90
N GLU A 25 10.95 -0.95 -5.10
CA GLU A 25 11.30 -2.34 -5.44
C GLU A 25 10.31 -2.99 -6.44
N GLY A 26 9.29 -2.25 -6.89
CA GLY A 26 8.33 -2.72 -7.90
C GLY A 26 7.14 -3.46 -7.32
N ALA A 27 6.75 -3.16 -6.07
CA ALA A 27 5.48 -3.66 -5.54
C ALA A 27 4.31 -3.20 -6.40
N ASP A 28 3.44 -4.14 -6.77
CA ASP A 28 2.19 -3.82 -7.46
C ASP A 28 1.28 -3.04 -6.52
N VAL A 29 1.06 -1.77 -6.86
CA VAL A 29 0.23 -0.83 -6.09
C VAL A 29 -1.25 -1.24 -6.09
N HIS A 30 -1.70 -1.99 -7.10
CA HIS A 30 -3.06 -2.52 -7.23
C HIS A 30 -3.21 -3.94 -6.67
N TRP A 31 -2.17 -4.47 -6.03
CA TRP A 31 -2.23 -5.82 -5.47
C TRP A 31 -3.41 -5.94 -4.48
N THR A 32 -4.12 -7.06 -4.55
CA THR A 32 -5.20 -7.39 -3.63
C THR A 32 -5.00 -8.77 -3.03
N ASN A 33 -5.44 -8.93 -1.78
CA ASN A 33 -5.55 -10.26 -1.19
C ASN A 33 -6.81 -10.99 -1.68
N GLU A 34 -7.02 -12.23 -1.22
CA GLU A 34 -8.16 -13.07 -1.60
C GLU A 34 -9.55 -12.44 -1.28
N ASN A 35 -9.59 -11.45 -0.40
CA ASN A 35 -10.80 -10.71 -0.03
C ASN A 35 -10.97 -9.39 -0.82
N GLY A 36 -10.11 -9.13 -1.82
CA GLY A 36 -10.13 -7.89 -2.59
C GLY A 36 -9.59 -6.66 -1.85
N VAL A 37 -8.89 -6.85 -0.72
CA VAL A 37 -8.36 -5.73 0.07
C VAL A 37 -7.08 -5.19 -0.57
N THR A 38 -7.10 -3.90 -0.92
CA THR A 38 -5.94 -3.17 -1.47
C THR A 38 -5.15 -2.46 -0.37
N PRO A 39 -3.86 -2.14 -0.61
CA PRO A 39 -3.09 -1.22 0.22
C PRO A 39 -3.79 0.13 0.46
N LEU A 40 -4.40 0.69 -0.59
CA LEU A 40 -5.12 1.96 -0.50
C LEU A 40 -6.32 1.88 0.46
N LEU A 41 -7.08 0.78 0.40
CA LEU A 41 -8.26 0.57 1.25
C LEU A 41 -7.89 0.55 2.73
N VAL A 42 -6.86 -0.21 3.12
CA VAL A 42 -6.44 -0.29 4.53
C VAL A 42 -5.82 1.00 5.03
N ALA A 43 -5.05 1.71 4.19
CA ALA A 43 -4.49 3.01 4.56
C ALA A 43 -5.59 4.05 4.80
N ALA A 44 -6.59 4.11 3.91
CA ALA A 44 -7.71 5.02 4.03
C ALA A 44 -8.60 4.70 5.24
N PHE A 45 -8.92 3.41 5.45
CA PHE A 45 -9.73 2.96 6.58
C PHE A 45 -9.09 3.30 7.94
N ASN A 46 -7.75 3.26 8.04
CA ASN A 46 -7.03 3.57 9.28
C ASN A 46 -6.61 5.05 9.41
N GLY A 47 -6.92 5.91 8.43
CA GLY A 47 -6.59 7.34 8.50
C GLY A 47 -5.12 7.67 8.25
N HIS A 48 -4.38 6.82 7.54
CA HIS A 48 -2.96 7.03 7.23
C HIS A 48 -2.78 7.97 6.02
N ASP A 49 -3.11 9.25 6.20
CA ASP A 49 -3.20 10.26 5.11
C ASP A 49 -1.94 10.34 4.22
N ILE A 50 -0.75 10.24 4.82
CA ILE A 50 0.51 10.32 4.06
C ILE A 50 0.65 9.08 3.15
N VAL A 51 0.33 7.90 3.68
CA VAL A 51 0.34 6.66 2.90
C VAL A 51 -0.69 6.70 1.79
N VAL A 52 -1.91 7.17 2.06
CA VAL A 52 -2.96 7.34 1.04
C VAL A 52 -2.46 8.21 -0.10
N LYS A 53 -1.91 9.39 0.21
CA LYS A 53 -1.36 10.30 -0.82
C LYS A 53 -0.22 9.66 -1.62
N THR A 54 0.67 8.92 -0.96
CA THR A 54 1.77 8.22 -1.65
C THR A 54 1.26 7.12 -2.57
N LEU A 55 0.30 6.31 -2.14
CA LEU A 55 -0.30 5.27 -2.98
C LEU A 55 -1.06 5.86 -4.17
N LEU A 56 -1.88 6.89 -3.97
CA LEU A 56 -2.57 7.61 -5.06
C LEU A 56 -1.57 8.25 -6.04
N GLY A 57 -0.46 8.82 -5.54
CA GLY A 57 0.62 9.35 -6.37
C GLY A 57 1.37 8.28 -7.16
N ALA A 58 1.34 7.03 -6.70
CA ALA A 58 1.82 5.85 -7.42
C ALA A 58 0.74 5.25 -8.36
N ASN A 59 -0.34 5.99 -8.63
CA ASN A 59 -1.47 5.58 -9.47
C ASN A 59 -2.29 4.42 -8.89
N ALA A 60 -2.32 4.25 -7.56
CA ALA A 60 -3.35 3.44 -6.92
C ALA A 60 -4.73 4.04 -7.23
N ALA A 61 -5.66 3.21 -7.71
CA ALA A 61 -7.05 3.56 -7.95
C ALA A 61 -7.93 2.36 -7.61
#